data_AF-A0A554K8V9-F1
#
_entry.id   AF-A0A554K8V9-F1
#
_cell.length_a   1.000
_cell.length_b   1.000
_cell.length_c   1.000
_cell.angle_alpha   90.00
_cell.angle_beta   90.00
_cell.angle_gamma   90.00
#
_symmetry.space_group_name_H-M   'P 1'
#
loop_
_entity.id
_entity.type
_entity.pdbx_description
1 polymer ?
#
loop_
_entity_poly.entity_id
_entity_poly.type
_entity_poly.pdbx_seq_one_letter_code
_entity_poly.pdbx_strand_id
1 'polypeptide(L)'
;MATSDAPRVTRGYLIFGLLFAAAGVGLWVLLSSSLYGRAEIIVTAAQTRASGEYLVVIQDGVGASDVPDPQVVPGRIHEQTFDGSQTFTASGRVPRTLDTIGDVTLRNTSSRSQTLVATTRVLAPDGTLLRLKDRVVVPANGTVKAAVYPDKPEAFRQLAPTRLIIPGLPVSQQALIYGETSESLPSGGGEVPAVTVEDLKNAEAALVKSLSREALERFDGLLAEREKLYSKMVHKEVVASTADAKAGDQLTEFTATLTLKVVALAFDEVRLSGQVRQHLSEQLPFTHELVALDPSSLKYETQRYDPVRKEVTLKVYAEGQSALKPGSALLNPSAMAGLTKAQIQTFFQRYPEVKSVEVRFSPEGLPRAPRSASRITFTVR
;
A
#
# COMPACT_ATOMS: atom_id res chain seq x y z
N MET A 1 57.54 -101.52 35.68
CA MET A 1 57.33 -100.28 36.46
C MET A 1 57.81 -99.14 35.58
N ALA A 2 56.90 -98.42 34.91
CA ALA A 2 56.29 -97.18 35.41
C ALA A 2 57.39 -96.14 35.67
N THR A 3 57.51 -95.04 34.94
CA THR A 3 56.47 -94.03 34.67
C THR A 3 56.85 -93.17 33.46
N SER A 4 55.90 -92.94 32.56
CA SER A 4 55.96 -91.96 31.47
C SER A 4 56.10 -90.56 32.05
N ASP A 5 57.27 -89.95 31.90
CA ASP A 5 57.56 -88.57 32.30
C ASP A 5 56.90 -87.62 31.29
N ALA A 6 55.60 -87.39 31.47
CA ALA A 6 54.86 -86.42 30.68
C ALA A 6 55.40 -85.03 31.05
N PRO A 7 55.87 -84.23 30.07
CA PRO A 7 56.43 -82.91 30.37
C PRO A 7 55.35 -82.07 31.03
N ARG A 8 55.59 -81.70 32.30
CA ARG A 8 54.78 -80.70 33.00
C ARG A 8 54.91 -79.41 32.21
N VAL A 9 53.96 -79.15 31.32
CA VAL A 9 53.78 -77.85 30.69
C VAL A 9 53.64 -76.85 31.83
N THR A 10 54.70 -76.09 32.08
CA THR A 10 54.73 -75.09 33.14
C THR A 10 53.58 -74.13 32.85
N ARG A 11 52.72 -73.89 33.86
CA ARG A 11 51.53 -73.02 33.76
C ARG A 11 51.79 -71.71 32.98
N GLY A 12 53.03 -71.22 32.99
CA GLY A 12 53.47 -70.07 32.18
C GLY A 12 53.26 -70.19 30.66
N TYR A 13 53.52 -71.33 30.02
CA TYR A 13 53.35 -71.48 28.56
C TYR A 13 51.87 -71.50 28.13
N LEU A 14 51.00 -72.08 28.97
CA LEU A 14 49.55 -72.07 28.77
C LEU A 14 48.97 -70.64 28.91
N ILE A 15 49.42 -69.89 29.92
CA ILE A 15 49.03 -68.49 30.11
C ILE A 15 49.53 -67.62 28.95
N PHE A 16 50.78 -67.83 28.50
CA PHE A 16 51.34 -67.10 27.37
C PHE A 16 50.62 -67.40 26.05
N GLY A 17 50.29 -68.67 25.80
CA GLY A 17 49.50 -69.06 24.62
C GLY A 17 48.09 -68.47 24.62
N LEU A 18 47.43 -68.40 25.78
CA LEU A 18 46.11 -67.76 25.92
C LEU A 18 46.19 -66.25 25.71
N LEU A 19 47.20 -65.57 26.26
CA LEU A 19 47.43 -64.14 26.05
C LEU A 19 47.73 -63.83 24.57
N PHE A 20 48.52 -64.66 23.90
CA PHE A 20 48.82 -64.50 22.49
C PHE A 20 47.60 -64.74 21.60
N ALA A 21 46.80 -65.77 21.88
CA ALA A 21 45.55 -66.04 21.17
C ALA A 21 44.53 -64.90 21.39
N ALA A 22 44.39 -64.39 22.62
CA ALA A 22 43.54 -63.25 22.92
C ALA A 22 44.02 -61.97 22.20
N ALA A 23 45.32 -61.72 22.15
CA ALA A 23 45.91 -60.63 21.38
C ALA A 23 45.68 -60.80 19.87
N GLY A 24 45.79 -62.02 19.34
CA GLY A 24 45.54 -62.34 17.94
C GLY A 24 44.07 -62.15 17.54
N VAL A 25 43.14 -62.60 18.38
CA VAL A 25 41.69 -62.35 18.18
C VAL A 25 41.38 -60.86 18.29
N GLY A 26 41.95 -60.16 19.28
CA GLY A 26 41.81 -58.71 19.40
C GLY A 26 42.32 -57.97 18.15
N LEU A 27 43.48 -58.37 17.63
CA LEU A 27 44.05 -57.82 16.41
C LEU A 27 43.19 -58.14 15.17
N TRP A 28 42.67 -59.37 15.05
CA TRP A 28 41.80 -59.76 13.95
C TRP A 28 40.45 -59.03 14.00
N VAL A 29 39.85 -58.83 15.18
CA VAL A 29 38.64 -58.02 15.37
C VAL A 29 38.91 -56.56 15.04
N LEU A 30 40.07 -56.01 15.44
CA LEU A 30 40.49 -54.65 15.07
C LEU A 30 40.68 -54.49 13.55
N LEU A 31 41.33 -55.45 12.89
CA LEU A 31 41.58 -55.42 11.45
C LEU A 31 40.30 -55.64 10.64
N SER A 32 39.46 -56.60 11.03
CA SER A 32 38.17 -56.87 10.37
C SER A 32 37.17 -55.73 10.56
N SER A 33 37.04 -55.17 11.77
CA SER A 33 36.21 -53.98 12.00
C SER A 33 36.66 -52.77 11.19
N SER A 34 37.97 -52.59 10.97
CA SER A 34 38.49 -51.55 10.08
C SER A 34 38.18 -51.80 8.60
N LEU A 35 37.99 -53.06 8.17
CA LEU A 35 37.64 -53.41 6.79
C LEU A 35 36.13 -53.32 6.53
N TYR A 36 35.30 -53.51 7.55
CA TYR A 36 33.85 -53.43 7.46
C TYR A 36 33.23 -52.12 7.96
N GLY A 37 34.05 -51.24 8.55
CA GLY A 37 33.60 -49.99 9.13
C GLY A 37 32.83 -49.08 8.17
N ARG A 38 31.87 -48.34 8.71
CA ARG A 38 31.11 -47.28 8.03
C ARG A 38 31.17 -46.00 8.85
N ALA A 39 31.12 -44.86 8.17
CA ALA A 39 31.01 -43.55 8.82
C ALA A 39 29.79 -42.81 8.29
N GLU A 40 28.97 -42.32 9.21
CA GLU A 40 27.90 -41.37 8.94
C GLU A 40 28.31 -40.02 9.52
N ILE A 41 28.35 -39.00 8.66
CA ILE A 41 28.64 -37.62 9.03
C ILE A 41 27.37 -36.81 8.85
N ILE A 42 26.78 -36.40 9.96
CA ILE A 42 25.55 -35.60 10.00
C ILE A 42 25.98 -34.14 10.14
N VAL A 43 25.71 -33.35 9.11
CA VAL A 43 26.05 -31.93 9.05
C VAL A 43 24.78 -31.14 9.24
N THR A 44 24.70 -30.37 10.33
CA THR A 44 23.63 -29.40 10.53
C THR A 44 24.05 -28.11 9.83
N ALA A 45 23.32 -27.73 8.79
CA ALA A 45 23.64 -26.52 8.03
C ALA A 45 23.27 -25.26 8.84
N ALA A 46 24.09 -24.23 8.77
CA ALA A 46 23.70 -22.90 9.25
C ALA A 46 22.76 -22.28 8.22
N GLN A 47 21.61 -21.78 8.68
CA GLN A 47 20.72 -21.01 7.82
C GLN A 47 21.22 -19.58 7.74
N THR A 48 21.39 -19.09 6.53
CA THR A 48 21.78 -17.70 6.24
C THR A 48 20.66 -16.99 5.51
N ARG A 49 20.50 -15.68 5.77
CA ARG A 49 19.50 -14.86 5.10
C ARG A 49 19.97 -14.58 3.67
N ALA A 50 19.11 -14.86 2.71
CA ALA A 50 19.26 -14.46 1.33
C ALA A 50 18.20 -13.41 1.00
N SER A 51 18.55 -12.38 0.24
CA SER A 51 17.61 -11.37 -0.22
C SER A 51 18.01 -10.86 -1.60
N GLY A 52 17.02 -10.35 -2.33
CA GLY A 52 17.25 -9.77 -3.65
C GLY A 52 16.07 -8.96 -4.13
N GLU A 53 16.32 -8.18 -5.19
CA GLU A 53 15.32 -7.41 -5.91
C GLU A 53 15.22 -7.95 -7.33
N TYR A 54 13.99 -8.11 -7.81
CA TYR A 54 13.69 -8.71 -9.10
C TYR A 54 12.72 -7.85 -9.87
N LEU A 55 12.87 -7.81 -11.19
CA LEU A 55 11.87 -7.25 -12.07
C LEU A 55 11.01 -8.38 -12.60
N VAL A 56 9.71 -8.29 -12.37
CA VAL A 56 8.73 -9.23 -12.87
C VAL A 56 7.75 -8.48 -13.75
N VAL A 57 7.52 -9.00 -14.95
CA VAL A 57 6.55 -8.43 -15.88
C VAL A 57 5.21 -9.14 -15.67
N ILE A 58 4.18 -8.35 -15.39
CA ILE A 58 2.80 -8.81 -15.38
C ILE A 58 2.11 -8.31 -16.64
N GLN A 59 1.49 -9.23 -17.38
CA GLN A 59 0.83 -8.92 -18.64
C GLN A 59 -0.66 -9.31 -18.59
N ASP A 60 -1.51 -8.39 -19.03
CA ASP A 60 -2.96 -8.63 -19.18
C ASP A 60 -3.26 -9.49 -20.42
N GLY A 61 -4.27 -10.35 -20.31
CA GLY A 61 -4.83 -11.11 -21.44
C GLY A 61 -4.00 -12.31 -21.92
N VAL A 62 -2.89 -12.65 -21.25
CA VAL A 62 -2.13 -13.87 -21.56
C VAL A 62 -2.63 -15.02 -20.69
N GLY A 63 -3.20 -16.05 -21.32
CA GLY A 63 -3.61 -17.26 -20.64
C GLY A 63 -2.40 -18.02 -20.09
N ALA A 64 -2.56 -18.76 -18.99
CA ALA A 64 -1.46 -19.49 -18.35
C ALA A 64 -0.73 -20.47 -19.30
N SER A 65 -1.40 -20.93 -20.36
CA SER A 65 -0.90 -21.85 -21.39
C SER A 65 -0.29 -21.16 -22.62
N ASP A 66 -0.50 -19.85 -22.79
CA ASP A 66 -0.07 -19.05 -23.94
C ASP A 66 1.10 -18.11 -23.61
N VAL A 67 1.67 -18.23 -22.41
CA VAL A 67 2.80 -17.41 -21.98
C VAL A 67 4.04 -17.78 -22.79
N PRO A 68 4.53 -16.91 -23.70
CA PRO A 68 5.67 -17.24 -24.58
C PRO A 68 7.01 -17.23 -23.83
N ASP A 69 7.06 -16.53 -22.70
CA ASP A 69 8.26 -16.28 -21.92
C ASP A 69 8.04 -16.73 -20.45
N PRO A 70 8.84 -17.66 -19.92
CA PRO A 70 8.76 -18.08 -18.51
C PRO A 70 8.95 -16.93 -17.50
N GLN A 71 9.39 -15.75 -17.94
CA GLN A 71 9.55 -14.55 -17.11
C GLN A 71 8.27 -13.71 -16.95
N VAL A 72 7.18 -14.03 -17.66
CA VAL A 72 5.93 -13.26 -17.60
C VAL A 72 4.92 -13.94 -16.67
N VAL A 73 4.40 -13.16 -15.72
CA VAL A 73 3.29 -13.56 -14.85
C VAL A 73 1.98 -13.09 -15.48
N PRO A 74 1.02 -14.00 -15.76
CA PRO A 74 -0.30 -13.57 -16.19
C PRO A 74 -0.98 -12.81 -15.05
N GLY A 75 -1.58 -11.67 -15.40
CA GLY A 75 -2.40 -10.90 -14.49
C GLY A 75 -3.50 -10.20 -15.26
N ARG A 76 -4.21 -9.30 -14.58
CA ARG A 76 -5.23 -8.44 -15.16
C ARG A 76 -5.00 -7.01 -14.72
N ILE A 77 -5.13 -6.11 -15.69
CA ILE A 77 -5.08 -4.68 -15.45
C ILE A 77 -6.50 -4.16 -15.60
N HIS A 78 -7.09 -3.79 -14.47
CA HIS A 78 -8.40 -3.15 -14.44
C HIS A 78 -8.20 -1.64 -14.52
N GLU A 79 -8.65 -1.04 -15.62
CA GLU A 79 -8.60 0.41 -15.84
C GLU A 79 -10.02 0.91 -16.12
N GLN A 80 -10.52 1.78 -15.24
CA GLN A 80 -11.86 2.36 -15.40
C GLN A 80 -11.93 3.76 -14.78
N THR A 81 -12.76 4.62 -15.37
CA THR A 81 -13.13 5.93 -14.84
C THR A 81 -14.42 5.85 -14.03
N PHE A 82 -14.45 6.54 -12.91
CA PHE A 82 -15.59 6.64 -12.01
C PHE A 82 -15.94 8.11 -11.81
N ASP A 83 -17.22 8.42 -11.93
CA ASP A 83 -17.75 9.78 -11.76
C ASP A 83 -18.56 9.85 -10.48
N GLY A 84 -18.32 10.88 -9.67
CA GLY A 84 -19.01 11.09 -8.40
C GLY A 84 -19.34 12.54 -8.18
N SER A 85 -20.47 12.79 -7.50
CA SER A 85 -20.87 14.12 -7.07
C SER A 85 -21.44 14.05 -5.67
N GLN A 86 -21.08 15.02 -4.81
CA GLN A 86 -21.55 15.09 -3.43
C GLN A 86 -21.66 16.54 -2.97
N THR A 87 -22.67 16.81 -2.13
CA THR A 87 -22.86 18.11 -1.48
C THR A 87 -22.12 18.15 -0.14
N PHE A 88 -21.45 19.27 0.11
CA PHE A 88 -20.65 19.53 1.30
C PHE A 88 -21.10 20.83 1.96
N THR A 89 -21.00 20.90 3.28
CA THR A 89 -21.32 22.12 4.05
C THR A 89 -20.07 22.99 4.18
N ALA A 90 -20.24 24.30 3.99
CA ALA A 90 -19.18 25.28 4.20
C ALA A 90 -18.85 25.42 5.69
N SER A 91 -17.57 25.38 6.05
CA SER A 91 -17.12 25.51 7.44
C SER A 91 -16.66 26.92 7.81
N GLY A 92 -16.29 27.71 6.80
CA GLY A 92 -15.80 29.07 6.97
C GLY A 92 -16.88 30.05 7.38
N ARG A 93 -16.42 31.18 7.88
CA ARG A 93 -17.26 32.32 8.20
C ARG A 93 -16.62 33.59 7.67
N VAL A 94 -17.40 34.39 6.96
CA VAL A 94 -16.97 35.70 6.47
C VAL A 94 -17.99 36.77 6.86
N PRO A 95 -17.55 38.01 7.07
CA PRO A 95 -18.48 39.12 7.23
C PRO A 95 -19.44 39.18 6.05
N ARG A 96 -20.74 39.28 6.34
CA ARG A 96 -21.76 39.42 5.29
C ARG A 96 -21.46 40.68 4.47
N THR A 97 -21.34 40.51 3.16
CA THR A 97 -21.23 41.65 2.23
C THR A 97 -22.54 42.42 2.18
N LEU A 98 -22.46 43.74 2.31
CA LEU A 98 -23.60 44.67 2.32
C LEU A 98 -24.04 45.12 0.92
N ASP A 99 -23.57 44.46 -0.15
CA ASP A 99 -23.91 44.78 -1.54
C ASP A 99 -25.41 44.64 -1.84
N THR A 100 -26.16 43.93 -1.00
CA THR A 100 -27.63 43.87 -0.99
C THR A 100 -28.10 43.49 0.41
N ILE A 101 -28.97 44.31 1.01
CA ILE A 101 -29.51 44.08 2.36
C ILE A 101 -30.96 43.60 2.36
N GLY A 102 -31.57 43.50 1.18
CA GLY A 102 -32.94 43.06 0.97
C GLY A 102 -33.62 43.86 -0.14
N ASP A 103 -34.94 43.68 -0.24
CA ASP A 103 -35.77 44.37 -1.24
C ASP A 103 -36.63 45.45 -0.59
N VAL A 104 -36.83 46.54 -1.34
CA VAL A 104 -37.88 47.53 -1.06
C VAL A 104 -38.97 47.40 -2.11
N THR A 105 -40.23 47.54 -1.69
CA THR A 105 -41.36 47.61 -2.63
C THR A 105 -41.51 49.05 -3.09
N LEU A 106 -41.23 49.31 -4.36
CA LEU A 106 -41.46 50.60 -4.98
C LEU A 106 -42.89 50.64 -5.50
N ARG A 107 -43.62 51.70 -5.17
CA ARG A 107 -45.03 51.90 -5.54
C ARG A 107 -45.18 53.18 -6.32
N ASN A 108 -46.00 53.15 -7.36
CA ASN A 108 -46.35 54.30 -8.18
C ASN A 108 -47.87 54.35 -8.39
N THR A 109 -48.52 55.36 -7.82
CA THR A 109 -49.97 55.61 -7.96
C THR A 109 -50.29 56.66 -9.03
N SER A 110 -49.28 57.10 -9.79
CA SER A 110 -49.49 58.01 -10.92
C SER A 110 -49.90 57.25 -12.19
N SER A 111 -50.39 57.99 -13.18
CA SER A 111 -50.82 57.46 -14.48
C SER A 111 -49.66 57.17 -15.45
N ARG A 112 -48.40 57.39 -15.06
CA ARG A 112 -47.22 57.17 -15.91
C ARG A 112 -46.20 56.29 -15.20
N SER A 113 -45.53 55.43 -15.94
CA SER A 113 -44.42 54.64 -15.41
C SER A 113 -43.24 55.52 -15.01
N GLN A 114 -42.58 55.21 -13.89
CA GLN A 114 -41.38 55.91 -13.45
C GLN A 114 -40.16 55.00 -13.60
N THR A 115 -39.17 55.44 -14.36
CA THR A 115 -37.86 54.78 -14.40
C THR A 115 -36.97 55.34 -13.31
N LEU A 116 -36.35 54.46 -12.53
CA LEU A 116 -35.31 54.77 -11.55
C LEU A 116 -34.00 54.11 -12.01
N VAL A 117 -32.91 54.87 -12.01
CA VAL A 117 -31.60 54.37 -12.41
C VAL A 117 -30.97 53.55 -11.27
N ALA A 118 -29.98 52.72 -11.60
CA ALA A 118 -29.12 52.13 -10.58
C ALA A 118 -28.52 53.25 -9.70
N THR A 119 -28.29 52.96 -8.43
CA THR A 119 -27.81 53.88 -7.39
C THR A 119 -28.80 55.00 -6.97
N THR A 120 -30.05 54.96 -7.44
CA THR A 120 -31.10 55.92 -7.02
C THR A 120 -31.25 55.91 -5.50
N ARG A 121 -31.25 57.10 -4.91
CA ARG A 121 -31.40 57.31 -3.47
C ARG A 121 -32.81 57.00 -3.00
N VAL A 122 -32.90 56.19 -1.96
CA VAL A 122 -34.14 55.83 -1.27
C VAL A 122 -33.92 56.12 0.22
N LEU A 123 -34.63 57.10 0.76
CA LEU A 123 -34.35 57.69 2.07
C LEU A 123 -35.46 57.36 3.07
N ALA A 124 -35.07 56.82 4.22
CA ALA A 124 -35.97 56.57 5.34
C ALA A 124 -36.18 57.83 6.21
N PRO A 125 -37.26 57.89 7.01
CA PRO A 125 -37.56 59.05 7.86
C PRO A 125 -36.52 59.33 8.94
N ASP A 126 -35.78 58.29 9.36
CA ASP A 126 -34.69 58.37 10.34
C ASP A 126 -33.37 58.91 9.72
N GLY A 127 -33.37 59.24 8.43
CA GLY A 127 -32.19 59.67 7.69
C GLY A 127 -31.35 58.55 7.10
N THR A 128 -31.76 57.28 7.27
CA THR A 128 -31.06 56.13 6.69
C THR A 128 -31.18 56.16 5.17
N LEU A 129 -30.05 56.29 4.49
CA LEU A 129 -29.98 56.39 3.03
C LEU A 129 -29.59 55.06 2.41
N LEU A 130 -30.49 54.53 1.57
CA LEU A 130 -30.29 53.35 0.76
C LEU A 130 -30.16 53.72 -0.71
N ARG A 131 -29.64 52.79 -1.50
CA ARG A 131 -29.51 52.91 -2.95
C ARG A 131 -30.05 51.68 -3.64
N LEU A 132 -30.72 51.89 -4.78
CA LEU A 132 -31.09 50.80 -5.67
C LEU A 132 -29.84 50.15 -6.26
N LYS A 133 -29.80 48.82 -6.28
CA LYS A 133 -28.73 48.07 -6.94
C LYS A 133 -28.83 48.19 -8.46
N ASP A 134 -30.03 47.98 -8.99
CA ASP A 134 -30.29 47.91 -10.42
C ASP A 134 -31.21 49.04 -10.90
N ARG A 135 -31.24 49.24 -12.22
CA ARG A 135 -32.25 50.09 -12.86
C ARG A 135 -33.61 49.40 -12.76
N VAL A 136 -34.63 50.14 -12.32
CA VAL A 136 -35.98 49.60 -12.12
C VAL A 136 -36.99 50.50 -12.80
N VAL A 137 -38.01 49.90 -13.44
CA VAL A 137 -39.15 50.62 -13.99
C VAL A 137 -40.36 50.32 -13.12
N VAL A 138 -40.84 51.33 -12.40
CA VAL A 138 -42.04 51.24 -11.56
C VAL A 138 -43.26 51.51 -12.46
N PRO A 139 -44.14 50.53 -12.72
CA PRO A 139 -45.27 50.68 -13.62
C PRO A 139 -46.28 51.72 -13.10
N ALA A 140 -47.07 52.32 -14.00
CA ALA A 140 -48.18 53.19 -13.61
C ALA A 140 -49.21 52.39 -12.78
N ASN A 141 -49.74 52.98 -11.71
CA ASN A 141 -50.68 52.33 -10.78
C ASN A 141 -50.24 50.93 -10.31
N GLY A 142 -48.94 50.72 -10.07
CA GLY A 142 -48.41 49.40 -9.72
C GLY A 142 -47.21 49.44 -8.78
N THR A 143 -46.68 48.25 -8.49
CA THR A 143 -45.53 48.04 -7.60
C THR A 143 -44.47 47.16 -8.24
N VAL A 144 -43.24 47.26 -7.74
CA VAL A 144 -42.11 46.40 -8.13
C VAL A 144 -41.16 46.25 -6.94
N LYS A 145 -40.62 45.05 -6.72
CA LYS A 145 -39.57 44.82 -5.72
C LYS A 145 -38.20 45.21 -6.31
N ALA A 146 -37.39 45.88 -5.52
CA ALA A 146 -36.07 46.33 -5.93
C ALA A 146 -35.03 46.09 -4.82
N ALA A 147 -33.93 45.44 -5.19
CA ALA A 147 -32.80 45.20 -4.30
C ALA A 147 -32.12 46.52 -3.91
N VAL A 148 -31.81 46.67 -2.63
CA VAL A 148 -31.16 47.86 -2.07
C VAL A 148 -29.89 47.53 -1.30
N TYR A 149 -28.99 48.50 -1.25
CA TYR A 149 -27.79 48.48 -0.41
C TYR A 149 -27.65 49.82 0.33
N PRO A 150 -27.01 49.86 1.51
CA PRO A 150 -26.80 51.09 2.25
C PRO A 150 -25.77 51.99 1.56
N ASP A 151 -26.01 53.31 1.55
CA ASP A 151 -25.06 54.29 1.01
C ASP A 151 -23.73 54.30 1.78
N LYS A 152 -23.79 54.01 3.09
CA LYS A 152 -22.64 53.88 3.99
C LYS A 152 -22.71 52.53 4.72
N PRO A 153 -22.15 51.46 4.13
CA PRO A 153 -22.18 50.12 4.71
C PRO A 153 -21.68 50.07 6.16
N GLU A 154 -20.59 50.77 6.45
CA GLU A 154 -19.93 50.83 7.76
C GLU A 154 -20.78 51.50 8.86
N ALA A 155 -21.70 52.39 8.49
CA ALA A 155 -22.58 53.10 9.42
C ALA A 155 -23.99 52.50 9.47
N PHE A 156 -24.30 51.56 8.57
CA PHE A 156 -25.64 51.02 8.43
C PHE A 156 -26.02 50.14 9.63
N ARG A 157 -27.14 50.49 10.25
CA ARG A 157 -27.80 49.69 11.27
C ARG A 157 -29.05 49.05 10.67
N GLN A 158 -29.74 48.26 11.47
CA GLN A 158 -30.98 47.64 11.05
C GLN A 158 -32.02 48.73 10.73
N LEU A 159 -32.73 48.59 9.61
CA LEU A 159 -33.86 49.44 9.25
C LEU A 159 -35.17 48.69 9.55
N ALA A 160 -36.01 49.25 10.40
CA ALA A 160 -37.34 48.70 10.68
C ALA A 160 -38.28 48.89 9.47
N PRO A 161 -39.39 48.11 9.37
CA PRO A 161 -40.42 48.33 8.37
C PRO A 161 -40.86 49.80 8.32
N THR A 162 -40.67 50.47 7.19
CA THR A 162 -40.93 51.90 7.08
C THR A 162 -41.23 52.33 5.65
N ARG A 163 -41.77 53.55 5.51
CA ARG A 163 -41.99 54.20 4.22
C ARG A 163 -40.75 55.00 3.85
N LEU A 164 -40.34 54.88 2.59
CA LEU A 164 -39.14 55.52 2.05
C LEU A 164 -39.53 56.55 0.98
N ILE A 165 -38.84 57.68 0.97
CA ILE A 165 -38.97 58.68 -0.10
C ILE A 165 -37.86 58.50 -1.13
N ILE A 166 -38.06 59.03 -2.34
CA ILE A 166 -37.04 59.08 -3.38
C ILE A 166 -36.65 60.56 -3.56
N PRO A 167 -35.60 61.05 -2.88
CA PRO A 167 -35.28 62.48 -2.84
C PRO A 167 -34.97 63.09 -4.22
N GLY A 168 -34.57 62.25 -5.19
CA GLY A 168 -34.32 62.67 -6.56
C GLY A 168 -35.57 63.01 -7.39
N LEU A 169 -36.77 62.67 -6.90
CA LEU A 169 -38.03 63.04 -7.53
C LEU A 169 -38.53 64.40 -7.02
N PRO A 170 -39.26 65.19 -7.84
CA PRO A 170 -39.96 66.39 -7.38
C PRO A 170 -40.88 66.10 -6.19
N VAL A 171 -41.01 67.05 -5.25
CA VAL A 171 -41.83 66.89 -4.03
C VAL A 171 -43.27 66.47 -4.34
N SER A 172 -43.87 67.02 -5.40
CA SER A 172 -45.21 66.65 -5.87
C SER A 172 -45.32 65.19 -6.32
N GLN A 173 -44.24 64.58 -6.78
CA GLN A 173 -44.18 63.19 -7.22
C GLN A 173 -43.84 62.22 -6.08
N GLN A 174 -43.13 62.66 -5.04
CA GLN A 174 -42.77 61.79 -3.91
C GLN A 174 -43.99 61.26 -3.13
N ALA A 175 -45.12 61.98 -3.17
CA ALA A 175 -46.38 61.48 -2.62
C ALA A 175 -46.98 60.32 -3.43
N LEU A 176 -46.75 60.30 -4.74
CA LEU A 176 -47.30 59.35 -5.69
C LEU A 176 -46.35 58.18 -5.98
N ILE A 177 -45.04 58.40 -5.87
CA ILE A 177 -43.99 57.42 -6.17
C ILE A 177 -43.04 57.34 -4.96
N TYR A 178 -43.08 56.21 -4.26
CA TYR A 178 -42.35 56.00 -3.01
C TYR A 178 -41.95 54.54 -2.83
N GLY A 179 -41.04 54.29 -1.88
CA GLY A 179 -40.67 52.94 -1.44
C GLY A 179 -41.33 52.57 -0.12
N GLU A 180 -41.46 51.28 0.14
CA GLU A 180 -41.88 50.75 1.44
C GLU A 180 -41.11 49.45 1.73
N THR A 181 -40.78 49.22 3.00
CA THR A 181 -40.23 47.95 3.47
C THR A 181 -41.26 47.30 4.39
N SER A 182 -41.67 46.08 4.07
CA SER A 182 -42.60 45.30 4.89
C SER A 182 -41.89 44.50 5.99
N GLU A 183 -40.60 44.22 5.78
CA GLU A 183 -39.74 43.48 6.70
C GLU A 183 -38.57 44.37 7.13
N SER A 184 -37.94 44.01 8.26
CA SER A 184 -36.77 44.74 8.72
C SER A 184 -35.55 44.37 7.88
N LEU A 185 -34.84 45.37 7.36
CA LEU A 185 -33.57 45.16 6.67
C LEU A 185 -32.46 45.04 7.72
N PRO A 186 -31.76 43.90 7.83
CA PRO A 186 -30.82 43.64 8.91
C PRO A 186 -29.54 44.48 8.78
N SER A 187 -28.98 44.91 9.91
CA SER A 187 -27.63 45.51 9.93
C SER A 187 -26.60 44.52 9.38
N GLY A 188 -25.58 44.99 8.68
CA GLY A 188 -24.47 44.16 8.18
C GLY A 188 -23.54 43.56 9.23
N GLY A 189 -23.92 43.61 10.50
CA GLY A 189 -23.23 42.89 11.56
C GLY A 189 -23.67 41.43 11.57
N GLY A 190 -22.83 40.56 11.02
CA GLY A 190 -23.02 39.12 11.07
C GLY A 190 -22.03 38.38 10.19
N GLU A 191 -21.65 37.19 10.62
CA GLU A 191 -20.90 36.25 9.79
C GLU A 191 -21.89 35.32 9.07
N VAL A 192 -21.65 35.06 7.79
CA VAL A 192 -22.34 34.02 7.03
C VAL A 192 -21.40 32.86 6.75
N PRO A 193 -21.90 31.62 6.61
CA PRO A 193 -21.10 30.52 6.12
C PRO A 193 -20.46 30.89 4.79
N ALA A 194 -19.20 30.49 4.62
CA ALA A 194 -18.47 30.69 3.38
C ALA A 194 -17.55 29.52 3.11
N VAL A 195 -17.46 29.16 1.84
CA VAL A 195 -16.61 28.05 1.40
C VAL A 195 -15.15 28.42 1.60
N THR A 196 -14.39 27.57 2.27
CA THR A 196 -12.95 27.75 2.44
C THR A 196 -12.16 26.93 1.43
N VAL A 197 -10.87 27.25 1.26
CA VAL A 197 -9.94 26.42 0.47
C VAL A 197 -9.85 25.00 1.05
N GLU A 198 -9.92 24.89 2.37
CA GLU A 198 -9.85 23.61 3.07
C GLU A 198 -11.12 22.78 2.85
N ASP A 199 -12.30 23.42 2.76
CA ASP A 199 -13.55 22.73 2.40
C ASP A 199 -13.48 22.11 1.02
N LEU A 200 -12.98 22.84 0.01
CA LEU A 200 -12.81 22.34 -1.36
C LEU A 200 -11.82 21.17 -1.42
N LYS A 201 -10.70 21.28 -0.71
CA LYS A 201 -9.68 20.22 -0.63
C LYS A 201 -10.22 18.97 0.08
N ASN A 202 -10.96 19.14 1.16
CA ASN A 202 -11.58 18.04 1.89
C ASN A 202 -12.68 17.37 1.08
N ALA A 203 -13.46 18.14 0.31
CA ALA A 203 -14.45 17.61 -0.62
C ALA A 203 -13.79 16.74 -1.70
N GLU A 204 -12.72 17.21 -2.33
CA GLU A 204 -11.95 16.42 -3.29
C GLU A 204 -11.40 15.14 -2.66
N ALA A 205 -10.75 15.24 -1.49
CA ALA A 205 -10.20 14.07 -0.80
C ALA A 205 -11.29 13.05 -0.39
N ALA A 206 -12.46 13.52 0.01
CA ALA A 206 -13.61 12.67 0.33
C ALA A 206 -14.14 11.93 -0.91
N LEU A 207 -14.27 12.63 -2.05
CA LEU A 207 -14.68 12.03 -3.33
C LEU A 207 -13.63 11.04 -3.85
N VAL A 208 -12.34 11.37 -3.78
CA VAL A 208 -11.27 10.42 -4.14
C VAL A 208 -11.39 9.15 -3.29
N LYS A 209 -11.63 9.29 -1.98
CA LYS A 209 -11.77 8.15 -1.07
C LYS A 209 -13.02 7.31 -1.37
N SER A 210 -14.18 7.93 -1.65
CA SER A 210 -15.42 7.21 -1.96
C SER A 210 -15.32 6.48 -3.29
N LEU A 211 -14.92 7.17 -4.36
CA LEU A 211 -14.76 6.59 -5.70
C LEU A 211 -13.67 5.52 -5.73
N SER A 212 -12.59 5.69 -4.97
CA SER A 212 -11.57 4.64 -4.81
C SER A 212 -12.15 3.35 -4.22
N ARG A 213 -13.03 3.46 -3.22
CA ARG A 213 -13.63 2.29 -2.59
C ARG A 213 -14.57 1.59 -3.56
N GLU A 214 -15.42 2.34 -4.25
CA GLU A 214 -16.31 1.82 -5.29
C GLU A 214 -15.53 1.11 -6.39
N ALA A 215 -14.43 1.71 -6.87
CA ALA A 215 -13.59 1.11 -7.88
C ALA A 215 -13.00 -0.23 -7.44
N LEU A 216 -12.48 -0.30 -6.21
CA LEU A 216 -11.91 -1.54 -5.67
C LEU A 216 -12.97 -2.63 -5.45
N GLU A 217 -14.15 -2.28 -4.95
CA GLU A 217 -15.27 -3.22 -4.81
C GLU A 217 -15.71 -3.77 -6.18
N ARG A 218 -15.77 -2.91 -7.20
CA ARG A 218 -16.10 -3.31 -8.57
C ARG A 218 -15.04 -4.22 -9.18
N PHE A 219 -13.77 -3.91 -8.98
CA PHE A 219 -12.67 -4.73 -9.49
C PHE A 219 -12.58 -6.08 -8.76
N ASP A 220 -12.87 -6.12 -7.45
CA ASP A 220 -12.88 -7.35 -6.67
C ASP A 220 -13.93 -8.34 -7.20
N GLY A 221 -15.10 -7.83 -7.61
CA GLY A 221 -16.14 -8.63 -8.26
C GLY A 221 -15.78 -9.17 -9.66
N LEU A 222 -14.65 -8.77 -10.25
CA LEU A 222 -14.19 -9.22 -11.57
C LEU A 222 -13.02 -10.22 -11.49
N LEU A 223 -12.53 -10.54 -10.28
CA LEU A 223 -11.37 -11.40 -10.09
C LEU A 223 -11.69 -12.88 -10.34
N ALA A 224 -10.72 -13.62 -10.88
CA ALA A 224 -10.75 -15.08 -10.92
C ALA A 224 -10.39 -15.68 -9.53
N GLU A 225 -10.71 -16.97 -9.30
CA GLU A 225 -10.54 -17.65 -7.99
C GLU A 225 -9.15 -17.55 -7.34
N ARG A 226 -8.08 -17.31 -8.11
CA ARG A 226 -6.69 -17.21 -7.62
C ARG A 226 -6.09 -15.81 -7.74
N GLU A 227 -6.82 -14.87 -8.32
CA GLU A 227 -6.38 -13.49 -8.46
C GLU A 227 -6.71 -12.72 -7.17
N LYS A 228 -5.81 -11.82 -6.79
CA LYS A 228 -6.06 -10.87 -5.71
C LYS A 228 -5.71 -9.48 -6.18
N LEU A 229 -6.52 -8.50 -5.76
CA LEU A 229 -6.15 -7.10 -5.86
C LEU A 229 -5.06 -6.76 -4.86
N TYR A 230 -3.98 -6.18 -5.35
CA TYR A 230 -2.94 -5.65 -4.49
C TYR A 230 -3.21 -4.17 -4.26
N SER A 231 -3.67 -3.83 -3.05
CA SER A 231 -4.05 -2.45 -2.67
C SER A 231 -2.91 -1.43 -2.83
N LYS A 232 -1.65 -1.88 -2.77
CA LYS A 232 -0.45 -1.05 -3.03
C LYS A 232 -0.17 -0.83 -4.52
N MET A 233 -0.85 -1.55 -5.41
CA MET A 233 -0.75 -1.49 -6.87
C MET A 233 -2.00 -0.87 -7.49
N VAL A 234 -2.57 0.10 -6.78
CA VAL A 234 -3.72 0.86 -7.22
C VAL A 234 -3.23 2.26 -7.53
N HIS A 235 -3.14 2.59 -8.82
CA HIS A 235 -2.88 3.94 -9.27
C HIS A 235 -4.20 4.70 -9.42
N LYS A 236 -4.19 5.95 -9.00
CA LYS A 236 -5.36 6.82 -8.99
C LYS A 236 -4.97 8.15 -9.61
N GLU A 237 -5.73 8.57 -10.59
CA GLU A 237 -5.51 9.82 -11.31
C GLU A 237 -6.81 10.61 -11.30
N VAL A 238 -6.76 11.83 -10.77
CA VAL A 238 -7.88 12.77 -10.86
C VAL A 238 -7.88 13.33 -12.28
N VAL A 239 -8.86 12.92 -13.08
CA VAL A 239 -8.99 13.36 -14.48
C VAL A 239 -9.66 14.74 -14.54
N ALA A 240 -10.68 14.94 -13.71
CA ALA A 240 -11.38 16.21 -13.58
C ALA A 240 -11.88 16.39 -12.14
N SER A 241 -11.79 17.61 -11.63
CA SER A 241 -12.30 18.02 -10.32
C SER A 241 -12.91 19.41 -10.48
N THR A 242 -14.19 19.55 -10.13
CA THR A 242 -14.92 20.81 -10.21
C THR A 242 -15.80 20.99 -8.98
N ALA A 243 -16.03 22.23 -8.59
CA ALA A 243 -17.05 22.60 -7.62
C ALA A 243 -17.91 23.72 -8.18
N ASP A 244 -19.18 23.77 -7.77
CA ASP A 244 -20.10 24.87 -8.08
C ASP A 244 -19.85 26.13 -7.22
N ALA A 245 -18.80 26.11 -6.38
CA ALA A 245 -18.37 27.19 -5.52
C ALA A 245 -16.86 27.41 -5.57
N LYS A 246 -16.43 28.62 -5.17
CA LYS A 246 -15.05 29.04 -4.97
C LYS A 246 -14.83 29.45 -3.52
N ALA A 247 -13.56 29.44 -3.11
CA ALA A 247 -13.19 29.94 -1.79
C ALA A 247 -13.63 31.41 -1.63
N GLY A 248 -14.35 31.69 -0.54
CA GLY A 248 -14.94 32.99 -0.23
C GLY A 248 -16.41 33.14 -0.65
N ASP A 249 -16.96 32.21 -1.42
CA ASP A 249 -18.39 32.25 -1.78
C ASP A 249 -19.26 32.06 -0.53
N GLN A 250 -20.23 32.96 -0.34
CA GLN A 250 -21.14 32.99 0.81
C GLN A 250 -22.29 31.99 0.65
N LEU A 251 -21.95 30.70 0.63
CA LEU A 251 -22.87 29.58 0.51
C LEU A 251 -22.84 28.71 1.77
N THR A 252 -23.99 28.18 2.17
CA THR A 252 -24.07 27.19 3.27
C THR A 252 -23.58 25.82 2.82
N GLU A 253 -23.87 25.47 1.56
CA GLU A 253 -23.52 24.19 0.96
C GLU A 253 -23.04 24.42 -0.47
N PHE A 254 -22.20 23.52 -0.95
CA PHE A 254 -21.69 23.49 -2.32
C PHE A 254 -21.58 22.04 -2.79
N THR A 255 -21.66 21.83 -4.10
CA THR A 255 -21.52 20.51 -4.73
C THR A 255 -20.16 20.40 -5.40
N ALA A 256 -19.42 19.35 -5.05
CA ALA A 256 -18.20 18.97 -5.76
C ALA A 256 -18.46 17.74 -6.63
N THR A 257 -17.86 17.74 -7.82
CA THR A 257 -17.92 16.66 -8.80
C THR A 257 -16.49 16.25 -9.17
N LEU A 258 -16.23 14.95 -9.20
CA LEU A 258 -14.91 14.37 -9.45
C LEU A 258 -15.03 13.22 -10.45
N THR A 259 -14.14 13.21 -11.44
CA THR A 259 -13.88 12.05 -12.30
C THR A 259 -12.54 11.44 -11.91
N LEU A 260 -12.58 10.23 -11.37
CA LEU A 260 -11.40 9.49 -10.91
C LEU A 260 -11.11 8.33 -11.85
N LYS A 261 -9.93 8.31 -12.46
CA LYS A 261 -9.41 7.13 -13.15
C LYS A 261 -8.68 6.25 -12.16
N VAL A 262 -9.08 4.98 -12.07
CA VAL A 262 -8.46 3.98 -11.21
C VAL A 262 -7.89 2.86 -12.06
N VAL A 263 -6.60 2.60 -11.88
CA VAL A 263 -5.89 1.47 -12.48
C VAL A 263 -5.48 0.54 -11.35
N ALA A 264 -5.93 -0.71 -11.39
CA ALA A 264 -5.58 -1.71 -10.39
C ALA A 264 -5.02 -2.97 -11.06
N LEU A 265 -3.99 -3.52 -10.45
CA LEU A 265 -3.35 -4.75 -10.90
C LEU A 265 -3.78 -5.93 -10.03
N ALA A 266 -4.26 -6.98 -10.69
CA ALA A 266 -4.54 -8.28 -10.09
C ALA A 266 -3.64 -9.35 -10.70
N PHE A 267 -3.11 -10.26 -9.89
CA PHE A 267 -2.27 -11.37 -10.37
C PHE A 267 -2.32 -12.56 -9.41
N ASP A 268 -1.86 -13.71 -9.89
CA ASP A 268 -1.71 -14.94 -9.09
C ASP A 268 -0.44 -14.86 -8.22
N GLU A 269 -0.65 -14.67 -6.92
CA GLU A 269 0.40 -14.59 -5.90
C GLU A 269 1.29 -15.83 -5.84
N VAL A 270 0.72 -17.02 -6.04
CA VAL A 270 1.43 -18.29 -5.96
C VAL A 270 2.40 -18.40 -7.11
N ARG A 271 1.97 -18.00 -8.32
CA ARG A 271 2.81 -18.01 -9.51
C ARG A 271 3.94 -16.99 -9.40
N LEU A 272 3.63 -15.76 -8.97
CA LEU A 272 4.66 -14.73 -8.72
C LEU A 272 5.69 -15.21 -7.68
N SER A 273 5.21 -15.75 -6.56
CA SER A 273 6.08 -16.27 -5.49
C SER A 273 6.97 -17.42 -5.97
N GLY A 274 6.46 -18.28 -6.86
CA GLY A 274 7.23 -19.33 -7.51
C GLY A 274 8.37 -18.78 -8.36
N GLN A 275 8.10 -17.76 -9.17
CA GLN A 275 9.11 -17.12 -9.99
C GLN A 275 10.16 -16.37 -9.15
N VAL A 276 9.73 -15.65 -8.12
CA VAL A 276 10.63 -15.00 -7.16
C VAL A 276 11.51 -16.02 -6.44
N ARG A 277 10.95 -17.16 -6.03
CA ARG A 277 11.70 -18.27 -5.42
C ARG A 277 12.78 -18.80 -6.36
N GLN A 278 12.44 -18.98 -7.64
CA GLN A 278 13.38 -19.44 -8.65
C GLN A 278 14.54 -18.44 -8.82
N HIS A 279 14.24 -17.16 -9.05
CA HIS A 279 15.27 -16.13 -9.22
C HIS A 279 16.16 -15.97 -7.98
N LEU A 280 15.57 -16.00 -6.78
CA LEU A 280 16.35 -15.96 -5.54
C LEU A 280 17.28 -17.18 -5.41
N SER A 281 16.82 -18.36 -5.87
CA SER A 281 17.64 -19.58 -5.86
C SER A 281 18.81 -19.51 -6.86
N GLU A 282 18.59 -18.90 -8.03
CA GLU A 282 19.61 -18.73 -9.08
C GLU A 282 20.75 -17.77 -8.67
N GLN A 283 20.48 -16.84 -7.76
CA GLN A 283 21.49 -15.90 -7.23
C GLN A 283 22.32 -16.48 -6.07
N LEU A 284 21.91 -17.62 -5.50
CA LEU A 284 22.67 -18.25 -4.43
C LEU A 284 23.98 -18.83 -4.96
N PRO A 285 25.04 -18.88 -4.12
CA PRO A 285 26.24 -19.63 -4.46
C PRO A 285 25.89 -21.09 -4.79
N PHE A 286 26.62 -21.72 -5.73
CA PHE A 286 26.40 -23.11 -6.13
C PHE A 286 26.44 -24.13 -4.97
N THR A 287 27.06 -23.77 -3.84
CA THR A 287 27.14 -24.60 -2.63
C THR A 287 25.89 -24.53 -1.77
N HIS A 288 24.97 -23.60 -2.04
CA HIS A 288 23.78 -23.33 -1.25
C HIS A 288 22.51 -23.65 -2.04
N GLU A 289 21.42 -23.87 -1.31
CA GLU A 289 20.08 -23.95 -1.85
C GLU A 289 19.11 -23.14 -0.98
N LEU A 290 18.03 -22.66 -1.60
CA LEU A 290 16.99 -21.92 -0.91
C LEU A 290 16.07 -22.90 -0.17
N VAL A 291 16.12 -22.86 1.16
CA VAL A 291 15.32 -23.71 2.04
C VAL A 291 13.87 -23.20 2.09
N ALA A 292 13.71 -21.91 2.35
CA ALA A 292 12.40 -21.27 2.49
C ALA A 292 12.44 -19.83 1.96
N LEU A 293 11.36 -19.42 1.30
CA LEU A 293 11.07 -18.01 1.03
C LEU A 293 10.23 -17.48 2.20
N ASP A 294 10.50 -16.26 2.67
CA ASP A 294 9.65 -15.58 3.64
C ASP A 294 8.55 -14.80 2.90
N PRO A 295 7.28 -15.25 2.92
CA PRO A 295 6.21 -14.56 2.20
C PRO A 295 5.92 -13.16 2.76
N SER A 296 6.20 -12.93 4.05
CA SER A 296 5.97 -11.63 4.70
C SER A 296 7.01 -10.58 4.32
N SER A 297 8.15 -11.02 3.77
CA SER A 297 9.22 -10.14 3.29
C SER A 297 8.94 -9.55 1.91
N LEU A 298 7.96 -10.08 1.17
CA LEU A 298 7.63 -9.66 -0.18
C LEU A 298 7.16 -8.21 -0.19
N LYS A 299 7.92 -7.35 -0.87
CA LYS A 299 7.54 -5.96 -1.11
C LYS A 299 7.49 -5.73 -2.61
N TYR A 300 6.45 -5.04 -3.04
CA TYR A 300 6.17 -4.79 -4.43
C TYR A 300 6.16 -3.28 -4.68
N GLU A 301 6.79 -2.86 -5.76
CA GLU A 301 6.80 -1.48 -6.24
C GLU A 301 6.55 -1.46 -7.76
N THR A 302 5.63 -0.62 -8.23
CA THR A 302 5.42 -0.46 -9.68
C THR A 302 6.59 0.34 -10.26
N GLN A 303 7.39 -0.30 -11.12
CA GLN A 303 8.50 0.38 -11.80
C GLN A 303 8.03 1.06 -13.09
N ARG A 304 7.17 0.39 -13.87
CA ARG A 304 6.66 0.89 -15.15
C ARG A 304 5.28 0.33 -15.44
N TYR A 305 4.41 1.16 -16.00
CA TYR A 305 3.15 0.75 -16.63
C TYR A 305 3.18 1.13 -18.11
N ASP A 306 2.93 0.17 -18.99
CA ASP A 306 2.76 0.36 -20.43
C ASP A 306 1.29 0.08 -20.82
N PRO A 307 0.47 1.12 -21.01
CA PRO A 307 -0.96 0.94 -21.32
C PRO A 307 -1.20 0.38 -22.73
N VAL A 308 -0.25 0.53 -23.66
CA VAL A 308 -0.39 0.04 -25.04
C VAL A 308 -0.19 -1.47 -25.07
N ARG A 309 0.83 -1.95 -24.35
CA ARG A 309 1.12 -3.39 -24.24
C ARG A 309 0.33 -4.09 -23.15
N LYS A 310 -0.34 -3.32 -22.28
CA LYS A 310 -0.99 -3.78 -21.05
C LYS A 310 -0.03 -4.59 -20.18
N GLU A 311 1.15 -4.02 -19.98
CA GLU A 311 2.23 -4.62 -19.19
C GLU A 311 2.54 -3.73 -17.99
N VAL A 312 2.72 -4.35 -16.82
CA VAL A 312 3.24 -3.70 -15.63
C VAL A 312 4.55 -4.38 -15.24
N THR A 313 5.63 -3.63 -15.16
CA THR A 313 6.89 -4.09 -14.57
C THR A 313 6.86 -3.81 -13.07
N LEU A 314 6.84 -4.87 -12.27
CA LEU A 314 6.95 -4.81 -10.83
C LEU A 314 8.39 -5.05 -10.40
N LYS A 315 8.88 -4.17 -9.53
CA LYS A 315 10.05 -4.44 -8.72
C LYS A 315 9.60 -5.18 -7.46
N VAL A 316 10.12 -6.39 -7.28
CA VAL A 316 9.79 -7.29 -6.17
C VAL A 316 11.02 -7.49 -5.31
N TYR A 317 10.97 -7.03 -4.07
CA TYR A 317 11.96 -7.38 -3.06
C TYR A 317 11.49 -8.63 -2.32
N ALA A 318 12.40 -9.57 -2.11
CA ALA A 318 12.11 -10.80 -1.41
C ALA A 318 13.28 -11.26 -0.55
N GLU A 319 12.96 -11.96 0.53
CA GLU A 319 13.92 -12.58 1.43
C GLU A 319 13.58 -14.05 1.66
N GLY A 320 14.60 -14.81 2.00
CA GLY A 320 14.49 -16.20 2.36
C GLY A 320 15.67 -16.70 3.17
N GLN A 321 15.62 -17.98 3.49
CA GLN A 321 16.67 -18.71 4.17
C GLN A 321 17.34 -19.65 3.19
N SER A 322 18.65 -19.56 3.10
CA SER A 322 19.48 -20.50 2.35
C SER A 322 20.33 -21.35 3.29
N ALA A 323 20.67 -22.55 2.87
CA ALA A 323 21.52 -23.47 3.61
C ALA A 323 22.44 -24.23 2.66
N LEU A 324 23.43 -24.91 3.23
CA LEU A 324 24.35 -25.76 2.47
C LEU A 324 23.58 -26.85 1.71
N LYS A 325 23.78 -26.91 0.40
CA LYS A 325 23.15 -27.88 -0.49
C LYS A 325 23.66 -29.31 -0.24
N PRO A 326 22.77 -30.32 -0.16
CA PRO A 326 23.16 -31.72 -0.19
C PRO A 326 23.96 -32.05 -1.44
N GLY A 327 25.18 -32.58 -1.28
CA GLY A 327 26.08 -32.86 -2.40
C GLY A 327 26.94 -31.67 -2.87
N SER A 328 26.98 -30.58 -2.11
CA SER A 328 28.00 -29.54 -2.32
C SER A 328 29.42 -30.15 -2.27
N ALA A 329 30.37 -29.54 -2.98
CA ALA A 329 31.76 -29.99 -3.01
C ALA A 329 32.42 -30.03 -1.62
N LEU A 330 31.86 -29.30 -0.65
CA LEU A 330 32.24 -29.34 0.76
C LEU A 330 31.99 -30.70 1.41
N LEU A 331 30.94 -31.41 0.99
CA LEU A 331 30.52 -32.72 1.51
C LEU A 331 31.15 -33.85 0.68
N ASN A 332 32.49 -33.86 0.60
CA ASN A 332 33.23 -34.83 -0.20
C ASN A 332 33.71 -36.03 0.66
N PRO A 333 33.20 -37.25 0.41
CA PRO A 333 33.58 -38.45 1.19
C PRO A 333 35.09 -38.74 1.14
N SER A 334 35.74 -38.50 0.00
CA SER A 334 37.17 -38.75 -0.18
C SER A 334 38.04 -37.86 0.68
N ALA A 335 37.59 -36.62 0.98
CA ALA A 335 38.30 -35.69 1.84
C ALA A 335 38.23 -36.08 3.34
N MET A 336 37.30 -36.95 3.72
CA MET A 336 37.12 -37.43 5.10
C MET A 336 37.77 -38.79 5.37
N ALA A 337 38.23 -39.47 4.31
CA ALA A 337 38.78 -40.81 4.40
C ALA A 337 40.00 -40.88 5.32
N GLY A 338 39.95 -41.79 6.31
CA GLY A 338 41.04 -41.99 7.27
C GLY A 338 41.20 -40.91 8.34
N LEU A 339 40.34 -39.88 8.37
CA LEU A 339 40.35 -38.86 9.42
C LEU A 339 39.73 -39.38 10.73
N THR A 340 40.17 -38.84 11.86
CA THR A 340 39.53 -39.08 13.17
C THR A 340 38.27 -38.22 13.32
N LYS A 341 37.40 -38.57 14.28
CA LYS A 341 36.20 -37.75 14.59
C LYS A 341 36.56 -36.28 14.85
N ALA A 342 37.60 -36.04 15.64
CA ALA A 342 38.08 -34.69 15.97
C ALA A 342 38.55 -33.94 14.73
N GLN A 343 39.32 -34.60 13.83
CA GLN A 343 39.79 -33.99 12.59
C GLN A 343 38.63 -33.61 11.65
N ILE A 344 37.62 -34.47 11.54
CA ILE A 344 36.41 -34.18 10.75
C ILE A 344 35.66 -32.99 11.35
N GLN A 345 35.50 -32.95 12.68
CA GLN A 345 34.86 -31.82 13.36
C GLN A 345 35.61 -30.51 13.12
N THR A 346 36.94 -30.49 13.30
CA THR A 346 37.78 -29.32 13.03
C THR A 346 37.74 -28.89 11.56
N PHE A 347 37.66 -29.84 10.62
CA PHE A 347 37.50 -29.53 9.20
C PHE A 347 36.23 -28.71 8.95
N PHE A 348 35.10 -29.08 9.56
CA PHE A 348 33.84 -28.38 9.35
C PHE A 348 33.70 -27.08 10.15
N GLN A 349 34.39 -26.94 11.28
CA GLN A 349 34.39 -25.72 12.10
C GLN A 349 34.91 -24.48 11.36
N ARG A 350 35.74 -24.65 10.32
CA ARG A 350 36.26 -23.53 9.53
C ARG A 350 35.25 -22.95 8.54
N TYR A 351 34.10 -23.61 8.36
CA TYR A 351 33.07 -23.21 7.42
C TYR A 351 31.88 -22.61 8.17
N PRO A 352 31.61 -21.29 8.02
CA PRO A 352 30.53 -20.62 8.73
C PRO A 352 29.13 -21.13 8.31
N GLU A 353 29.03 -21.74 7.13
CA GLU A 353 27.83 -22.41 6.63
C GLU A 353 27.48 -23.72 7.35
N VAL A 354 28.32 -24.20 8.28
CA VAL A 354 28.08 -25.40 9.08
C VAL A 354 27.90 -25.05 10.55
N LYS A 355 26.69 -25.27 11.07
CA LYS A 355 26.34 -24.99 12.47
C LYS A 355 26.93 -26.01 13.43
N SER A 356 26.85 -27.29 13.07
CA SER A 356 27.40 -28.39 13.89
C SER A 356 27.60 -29.65 13.06
N VAL A 357 28.52 -30.51 13.48
CA VAL A 357 28.76 -31.82 12.85
C VAL A 357 28.78 -32.93 13.88
N GLU A 358 27.99 -33.96 13.63
CA GLU A 358 27.97 -35.20 14.39
C GLU A 358 28.59 -36.32 13.55
N VAL A 359 29.56 -37.04 14.14
CA VAL A 359 30.31 -38.10 13.44
C VAL A 359 30.06 -39.44 14.13
N ARG A 360 29.37 -40.34 13.43
CA ARG A 360 29.04 -41.69 13.90
C ARG A 360 29.84 -42.71 13.12
N PHE A 361 30.59 -43.54 13.83
CA PHE A 361 31.31 -44.66 13.24
C PHE A 361 30.66 -45.95 13.70
N SER A 362 30.53 -46.91 12.78
CA SER A 362 29.97 -48.23 13.06
C SER A 362 30.97 -49.32 12.64
N PRO A 363 31.32 -50.27 13.52
CA PRO A 363 30.91 -50.38 14.93
C PRO A 363 31.47 -49.25 15.82
N GLU A 364 30.87 -49.05 17.00
CA GLU A 364 31.33 -48.04 17.95
C GLU A 364 32.77 -48.35 18.43
N GLY A 365 33.59 -47.30 18.56
CA GLY A 365 34.99 -47.42 18.99
C GLY A 365 36.03 -47.43 17.86
N LEU A 366 35.62 -47.35 16.59
CA LEU A 366 36.57 -47.16 15.49
C LEU A 366 37.37 -45.86 15.67
N PRO A 367 38.71 -45.87 15.50
CA PRO A 367 39.54 -44.69 15.72
C PRO A 367 39.47 -43.68 14.57
N ARG A 368 39.15 -44.14 13.35
CA ARG A 368 39.20 -43.35 12.10
C ARG A 368 38.07 -43.74 11.15
N ALA A 369 37.72 -42.82 10.27
CA ALA A 369 36.79 -43.07 9.18
C ALA A 369 37.37 -44.13 8.20
N PRO A 370 36.50 -44.91 7.52
CA PRO A 370 36.93 -45.85 6.49
C PRO A 370 37.76 -45.17 5.39
N ARG A 371 38.75 -45.86 4.85
CA ARG A 371 39.56 -45.33 3.73
C ARG A 371 38.81 -45.27 2.40
N SER A 372 37.74 -46.07 2.28
CA SER A 372 36.91 -46.10 1.08
C SER A 372 35.82 -45.03 1.17
N ALA A 373 35.83 -44.07 0.24
CA ALA A 373 34.82 -43.01 0.11
C ALA A 373 33.38 -43.55 0.07
N SER A 374 33.17 -44.72 -0.57
CA SER A 374 31.85 -45.38 -0.66
C SER A 374 31.25 -45.83 0.67
N ARG A 375 32.03 -45.81 1.76
CA ARG A 375 31.59 -46.20 3.11
C ARG A 375 31.40 -45.00 4.03
N ILE A 376 31.49 -43.79 3.49
CA ILE A 376 31.26 -42.53 4.19
C ILE A 376 30.01 -41.90 3.58
N THR A 377 28.99 -41.70 4.40
CA THR A 377 27.72 -41.09 3.99
C THR A 377 27.53 -39.76 4.70
N PHE A 378 27.05 -38.77 3.96
CA PHE A 378 26.66 -37.47 4.51
C PHE A 378 25.15 -37.37 4.62
N THR A 379 24.70 -36.81 5.73
CA THR A 379 23.30 -36.44 5.94
C THR A 379 23.27 -34.96 6.30
N VAL A 380 22.58 -34.13 5.52
CA VAL A 380 22.40 -32.70 5.84
C VAL A 380 21.08 -32.54 6.61
N ARG A 381 21.12 -31.77 7.71
CA ARG A 381 19.96 -31.45 8.55
C ARG A 381 19.77 -29.95 8.72
#